data_AF-W1WCS7-F1
#
_entry.id   AF-W1WCS7-F1
#
_cell.length_a   1.000
_cell.length_b   1.000
_cell.length_c   1.000
_cell.angle_alpha   90.00
_cell.angle_beta   90.00
_cell.angle_gamma   90.00
#
_symmetry.space_group_name_H-M   'P 1'
#
loop_
_entity.id
_entity.type
_entity.pdbx_description
1 polymer ?
#
loop_
_entity_poly.entity_id
_entity_poly.type
_entity_poly.pdbx_seq_one_letter_code
_entity_poly.pdbx_strand_id
1 'polypeptide(L)' 'LRLLHEMAQQRGQSMAQMALSWLLKDDRVTSVLIGASRAEQLEENVQALNNLTFSTEELAQIDQHIADGELNLWQASSDK' A
#
# COMPACT_ATOMS: atom_id res chain seq x y z
N LEU A 1 -2.50 -10.64 -6.29
CA LEU A 1 -1.41 -10.72 -5.28
C LEU A 1 -0.02 -10.96 -5.88
N ARG A 2 0.21 -11.95 -6.76
CA ARG A 2 1.53 -12.13 -7.40
C ARG A 2 2.04 -10.88 -8.13
N LEU A 3 1.17 -10.22 -8.89
CA LEU A 3 1.50 -8.99 -9.62
C LEU A 3 1.99 -7.87 -8.67
N LEU A 4 1.31 -7.62 -7.56
CA LEU A 4 1.77 -6.65 -6.55
C LEU A 4 3.13 -6.99 -5.97
N HIS A 5 3.40 -8.28 -5.77
CA HIS A 5 4.68 -8.72 -5.24
C HIS A 5 5.81 -8.46 -6.24
N GLU A 6 5.58 -8.75 -7.53
CA GLU A 6 6.54 -8.46 -8.61
C GLU A 6 6.80 -6.96 -8.75
N MET A 7 5.74 -6.13 -8.72
CA MET A 7 5.88 -4.67 -8.74
C MET A 7 6.67 -4.15 -7.53
N ALA A 8 6.40 -4.66 -6.33
CA ALA A 8 7.13 -4.27 -5.13
C ALA A 8 8.63 -4.61 -5.27
N GLN A 9 8.95 -5.81 -5.77
CA GLN A 9 10.33 -6.20 -6.05
C GLN A 9 11.02 -5.29 -7.07
N GLN A 10 10.33 -4.92 -8.16
CA GLN A 10 10.86 -3.99 -9.17
C GLN A 10 11.15 -2.59 -8.57
N ARG A 11 10.34 -2.17 -7.59
CA ARG A 11 10.52 -0.92 -6.85
C ARG A 11 11.56 -1.01 -5.73
N GLY A 12 12.14 -2.19 -5.48
CA GLY A 12 13.04 -2.44 -4.36
C GLY A 12 12.36 -2.32 -2.99
N GLN A 13 11.05 -2.52 -2.93
CA GLN A 13 10.24 -2.45 -1.72
C GLN A 13 9.67 -3.83 -1.37
N SER A 14 9.42 -4.08 -0.08
CA SER A 14 8.56 -5.18 0.33
C SER A 14 7.10 -4.88 -0.06
N MET A 15 6.26 -5.91 -0.14
CA MET A 15 4.84 -5.71 -0.49
C MET A 15 4.12 -4.83 0.56
N ALA A 16 4.51 -4.94 1.84
CA ALA A 16 4.00 -4.09 2.91
C ALA A 16 4.43 -2.63 2.69
N GLN A 17 5.73 -2.41 2.42
CA GLN A 17 6.26 -1.08 2.14
C GLN A 17 5.57 -0.43 0.93
N MET A 18 5.36 -1.17 -0.16
CA MET A 18 4.68 -0.66 -1.35
C MET A 18 3.22 -0.29 -1.06
N ALA A 19 2.50 -1.09 -0.27
CA ALA A 19 1.12 -0.79 0.12
C ALA A 19 1.03 0.50 0.96
N LEU A 20 1.94 0.68 1.92
CA LEU A 20 2.02 1.91 2.72
C LEU A 20 2.38 3.12 1.84
N SER A 21 3.34 2.95 0.95
CA SER A 21 3.75 3.99 -0.01
C SER A 21 2.60 4.40 -0.91
N TRP A 22 1.79 3.44 -1.36
CA TRP A 22 0.64 3.69 -2.22
C TRP A 22 -0.44 4.53 -1.52
N LEU A 23 -0.66 4.33 -0.22
CA LEU A 23 -1.57 5.16 0.57
C LEU A 23 -1.02 6.57 0.79
N LEU A 24 0.29 6.67 1.07
CA LEU A 24 0.98 7.93 1.38
C LEU A 24 1.40 8.74 0.14
N LYS A 25 1.19 8.24 -1.08
CA LYS A 25 1.50 8.97 -2.31
C LYS A 25 0.64 10.23 -2.51
N ASP A 26 -0.53 10.25 -1.88
CA ASP A 26 -1.53 11.32 -2.00
C ASP A 26 -1.42 12.27 -0.80
N ASP A 27 -1.24 13.56 -1.07
CA ASP A 27 -1.03 14.60 -0.05
C ASP A 27 -2.25 14.82 0.85
N ARG A 28 -3.43 14.37 0.42
CA ARG A 28 -4.66 14.40 1.23
C ARG A 28 -4.66 13.34 2.33
N VAL A 29 -3.81 12.32 2.24
CA VAL A 29 -3.67 11.27 3.27
C VAL A 29 -2.59 11.69 4.27
N THR A 30 -3.00 12.15 5.44
CA THR A 30 -2.06 12.65 6.47
C THR A 30 -1.20 11.56 7.09
N SER A 31 -1.75 10.35 7.27
CA SER A 31 -1.07 9.24 7.94
C SER A 31 -1.73 7.90 7.64
N VAL A 32 -0.98 6.82 7.81
CA VAL A 32 -1.48 5.44 7.73
C VAL A 32 -1.36 4.79 9.09
N LEU A 33 -2.48 4.27 9.61
CA LEU A 33 -2.51 3.58 10.88
C LEU A 33 -2.10 2.11 10.69
N ILE A 34 -0.95 1.72 11.26
CA ILE A 34 -0.40 0.37 11.14
C ILE A 34 -0.43 -0.37 12.49
N GLY A 35 -0.75 -1.65 12.45
CA GLY A 35 -0.52 -2.57 13.56
C GLY A 35 0.79 -3.33 13.38
N ALA A 36 1.55 -3.54 14.46
CA ALA A 36 2.77 -4.35 14.45
C ALA A 36 2.77 -5.34 15.63
N SER A 37 3.17 -6.57 15.34
CA SER A 37 3.29 -7.66 16.33
C SER A 37 4.70 -7.81 16.91
N ARG A 38 5.69 -7.20 16.25
CA ARG A 38 7.11 -7.22 16.60
C ARG A 38 7.79 -5.93 16.14
N ALA A 39 8.91 -5.58 16.76
CA ALA A 39 9.59 -4.30 16.50
C ALA A 39 10.13 -4.19 15.07
N GLU A 40 10.61 -5.30 14.50
CA GLU A 40 11.20 -5.35 13.16
C GLU A 40 10.20 -4.96 12.07
N GLN A 41 8.90 -5.20 12.30
CA GLN A 41 7.84 -4.77 11.37
C GLN A 41 7.72 -3.25 11.32
N LEU A 42 7.94 -2.56 12.45
CA LEU A 42 7.95 -1.10 12.46
C LEU A 42 9.15 -0.58 11.68
N GLU A 43 10.33 -1.15 11.91
CA GLU A 43 11.56 -0.79 11.21
C GLU A 43 11.47 -1.04 9.69
N GLU A 44 10.82 -2.12 9.28
CA GLU A 44 10.55 -2.41 7.86
C GLU A 44 9.52 -1.42 7.28
N ASN A 45 8.41 -1.18 7.99
CA ASN A 45 7.31 -0.35 7.50
C ASN A 45 7.71 1.12 7.34
N VAL A 46 8.54 1.67 8.24
CA VAL A 46 8.99 3.08 8.11
C VAL A 46 9.83 3.32 6.87
N GLN A 47 10.49 2.28 6.32
CA GLN A 47 11.27 2.38 5.08
C GLN A 47 10.39 2.61 3.84
N ALA A 48 9.07 2.45 3.94
CA ALA A 48 8.13 2.84 2.88
C ALA A 48 8.33 4.31 2.45
N LEU A 49 8.68 5.19 3.40
CA LEU A 49 8.91 6.62 3.17
C LEU A 49 10.07 6.90 2.20
N ASN A 50 10.96 5.92 1.96
CA ASN A 50 12.07 6.09 1.03
C ASN A 50 11.62 6.16 -0.44
N ASN A 51 10.42 5.66 -0.78
CA ASN A 51 9.90 5.71 -2.14
C ASN A 51 8.36 5.78 -2.15
N LEU A 52 7.84 7.00 -2.11
CA LEU A 52 6.40 7.30 -2.17
C LEU A 52 5.89 7.58 -3.60
N THR A 53 6.79 7.67 -4.58
CA THR A 53 6.45 8.08 -5.94
C THR A 53 6.05 6.88 -6.79
N PHE A 54 4.92 7.00 -7.49
CA PHE A 54 4.47 6.01 -8.46
C PHE A 54 4.41 6.66 -9.84
N SER A 55 4.86 5.95 -10.86
CA SER A 55 4.67 6.35 -12.26
C SER A 55 3.21 6.15 -12.67
N THR A 56 2.80 6.84 -13.74
CA THR A 56 1.45 6.69 -14.28
C THR A 56 1.19 5.25 -14.76
N GLU A 57 2.20 4.58 -15.29
CA GLU A 57 2.13 3.17 -15.71
C GLU A 57 1.93 2.24 -14.52
N GLU A 58 2.64 2.47 -13.41
CA GLU A 58 2.47 1.66 -12.19
C GLU A 58 1.06 1.82 -11.62
N LEU A 59 0.54 3.04 -11.57
CA LEU A 59 -0.82 3.30 -11.11
C LEU A 59 -1.85 2.64 -12.02
N ALA A 60 -1.69 2.76 -13.34
CA ALA A 60 -2.58 2.11 -14.30
C ALA A 60 -2.57 0.58 -14.16
N GLN A 61 -1.40 -0.03 -13.91
CA GLN A 61 -1.29 -1.47 -13.66
C GLN A 61 -2.02 -1.90 -12.38
N ILE A 62 -1.88 -1.12 -11.30
CA ILE A 62 -2.58 -1.39 -10.05
C ILE A 62 -4.09 -1.31 -10.27
N ASP A 63 -4.59 -0.23 -10.88
CA ASP A 63 -6.03 -0.03 -11.09
C ASP A 63 -6.63 -1.06 -12.06
N GLN A 64 -5.88 -1.49 -13.08
CA GLN A 64 -6.36 -2.46 -14.07
C GLN A 64 -6.41 -3.89 -13.52
N HIS A 65 -5.47 -4.27 -12.64
CA HIS A 65 -5.27 -5.66 -12.24
C HIS A 65 -5.73 -5.98 -10.82
N ILE A 66 -6.16 -4.97 -10.05
CA ILE A 66 -6.60 -5.16 -8.66
C ILE A 66 -8.08 -4.81 -8.54
N ALA A 67 -8.88 -5.86 -8.40
CA ALA A 67 -10.27 -5.74 -8.01
C ALA A 67 -10.40 -5.47 -6.50
N ASP A 68 -11.58 -5.03 -6.07
CA ASP A 68 -11.89 -4.95 -4.65
C ASP A 68 -11.69 -6.31 -3.96
N GLY A 69 -11.12 -6.27 -2.76
CA GLY A 69 -10.82 -7.47 -1.99
C GLY A 69 -12.03 -8.03 -1.25
N GLU A 70 -13.14 -7.28 -1.18
CA GLU A 70 -14.33 -7.59 -0.37
C GLU A 70 -13.99 -7.78 1.13
N LEU A 71 -12.96 -7.06 1.61
CA LEU A 71 -12.45 -7.17 2.99
C LEU A 71 -12.91 -6.02 3.90
N ASN A 72 -13.74 -5.09 3.42
CA ASN A 72 -14.20 -3.96 4.21
C ASN A 72 -15.32 -4.37 5.20
N LEU A 73 -14.92 -4.87 6.37
CA LEU A 73 -15.83 -5.28 7.44
C LEU A 73 -16.68 -4.12 8.01
N TRP A 74 -16.32 -2.87 7.70
CA TRP A 74 -17.03 -1.66 8.15
C TRP A 74 -17.85 -0.97 7.04
N GLN A 75 -18.07 -1.65 5.92
CA GLN A 75 -18.82 -1.12 4.78
C GLN A 75 -20.21 -0.60 5.16
N ALA A 76 -20.96 -1.34 6.00
CA ALA A 76 -22.29 -0.94 6.45
C ALA A 76 -22.35 0.38 7.23
N SER A 77 -21.23 0.83 7.80
CA SER A 77 -21.13 2.15 8.43
C SER A 77 -20.67 3.24 7.47
N SER A 78 -19.96 2.87 6.41
CA SER A 78 -19.37 3.80 5.42
C SER A 78 -20.36 4.20 4.34
N ASP A 79 -21.34 3.32 4.05
CA ASP A 79 -22.39 3.55 3.04
C ASP A 79 -23.58 4.36 3.58
N LYS A 80 -23.54 4.80 4.84
CA LYS A 80 -24.57 5.62 5.49
C LYS A 80 -24.23 7.10 5.41
#